data_AF-A0A2V8RHB0-F1
#
_entry.id   AF-A0A2V8RHB0-F1
#
_cell.length_a   1.000
_cell.length_b   1.000
_cell.length_c   1.000
_cell.angle_alpha   90.00
_cell.angle_beta   90.00
_cell.angle_gamma   90.00
#
_symmetry.space_group_name_H-M   'P 1'
#
loop_
_entity.id
_entity.type
_entity.pdbx_description
1 polymer ?
#
loop_
_entity_poly.entity_id
_entity_poly.type
_entity_poly.pdbx_seq_one_letter_code
_entity_poly.pdbx_strand_id
1 'polypeptide(L)'
;MRGNGYWNMYYACDKTTFGRNFTNDGRSNAADAQHKEKNDRMKPDQRWFPTNLVEQAAWFRNFAEVFASIALDLRFTQADIDSVLADNEVVQFLARDVTAMRMYERALRAFQRSMFYGRNGARVAEFPAAPEQDPPLMVNRGIFERLERLVRRIRTMPGYTPSVGANLGIIPRNEKLPELAAFVPRFRIIPSQSRPYSFEVKTTRGKFDGFIVEHRRGASHEWERATLIAGSSGEIRVEPLVYGHPEMLNVRIRMCLGNDAVGSYSDQQSYIISP
;
A
#
# COMPACT_ATOMS: atom_id res chain seq x y z
N MET A 1 -58.38 -9.55 36.62
CA MET A 1 -57.54 -10.22 37.64
C MET A 1 -57.27 -11.64 37.17
N ARG A 2 -56.09 -11.92 36.63
CA ARG A 2 -55.68 -13.27 36.22
C ARG A 2 -54.30 -13.54 36.78
N GLY A 3 -54.21 -14.50 37.70
CA GLY A 3 -52.99 -14.92 38.35
C GLY A 3 -52.87 -16.44 38.33
N ASN A 4 -51.63 -16.87 38.11
CA ASN A 4 -51.00 -18.15 38.43
C ASN A 4 -51.52 -19.46 37.83
N GLY A 5 -50.67 -20.01 36.96
CA GLY A 5 -50.58 -21.45 36.68
C GLY A 5 -49.14 -21.79 36.30
N TYR A 6 -48.36 -22.24 37.29
CA TYR A 6 -47.08 -22.92 37.09
C TYR A 6 -47.32 -24.30 36.48
N TRP A 7 -46.68 -24.64 35.36
CA TRP A 7 -46.34 -26.03 35.03
C TRP A 7 -45.03 -26.10 34.24
N ASN A 8 -44.11 -26.90 34.78
CA ASN A 8 -42.89 -27.39 34.17
C ASN A 8 -43.17 -28.04 32.81
N MET A 9 -42.37 -27.74 31.79
CA MET A 9 -42.24 -28.62 30.63
C MET A 9 -40.80 -29.11 30.53
N TYR A 10 -40.67 -30.40 30.79
CA TYR A 10 -39.50 -31.24 30.57
C TYR A 10 -38.93 -31.04 29.17
N TYR A 11 -37.62 -30.86 29.07
CA TYR A 11 -36.89 -31.04 27.81
C TYR A 11 -36.97 -32.51 27.40
N ALA A 12 -37.79 -32.81 26.40
CA ALA A 12 -37.72 -34.04 25.65
C ALA A 12 -36.49 -33.97 24.72
N CYS A 13 -35.43 -34.68 25.09
CA CYS A 13 -34.30 -34.95 24.21
C CYS A 13 -34.69 -36.12 23.31
N ASP A 14 -35.26 -35.83 22.14
CA ASP A 14 -35.49 -36.83 21.11
C ASP A 14 -34.19 -37.05 20.33
N LYS A 15 -33.56 -38.20 20.60
CA LYS A 15 -32.50 -38.76 19.79
C LYS A 15 -33.18 -39.63 18.72
N THR A 16 -33.40 -39.11 17.52
CA THR A 16 -33.23 -39.89 16.27
C THR A 16 -33.39 -39.02 15.01
N THR A 17 -32.40 -39.15 14.12
CA THR A 17 -32.48 -38.87 12.66
C THR A 17 -32.42 -37.42 12.17
N PHE A 18 -31.20 -36.89 12.03
CA PHE A 18 -30.71 -36.50 10.69
C PHE A 18 -29.19 -36.27 10.74
N GLY A 19 -28.43 -37.24 10.25
CA GLY A 19 -27.02 -37.04 9.97
C GLY A 19 -26.83 -36.09 8.81
N ARG A 20 -26.01 -35.04 9.01
CA ARG A 20 -25.14 -34.44 7.99
C ARG A 20 -24.12 -33.54 8.68
N ASN A 21 -22.91 -34.08 8.83
CA ASN A 21 -21.60 -33.40 8.89
C ASN A 21 -21.51 -32.06 9.63
N PHE A 22 -21.38 -32.09 10.96
CA PHE A 22 -20.71 -31.02 11.70
C PHE A 22 -19.22 -31.35 11.79
N THR A 23 -18.47 -30.95 10.77
CA THR A 23 -17.01 -30.83 10.86
C THR A 23 -16.65 -29.49 10.23
N ASN A 24 -16.08 -28.57 11.03
CA ASN A 24 -15.27 -27.43 10.59
C ASN A 24 -16.02 -26.38 9.72
N ASP A 25 -16.12 -25.08 10.00
CA ASP A 25 -15.12 -24.18 10.55
C ASP A 25 -15.79 -22.81 10.84
N GLY A 26 -15.88 -22.41 12.11
CA GLY A 26 -16.16 -21.01 12.47
C GLY A 26 -14.93 -20.09 12.28
N ARG A 27 -13.77 -20.67 11.97
CA ARG A 27 -12.48 -19.96 11.80
C ARG A 27 -12.11 -19.70 10.33
N SER A 28 -12.62 -20.47 9.38
CA SER A 28 -12.36 -20.24 7.94
C SER A 28 -13.14 -19.03 7.43
N ASN A 29 -14.41 -18.86 7.82
CA ASN A 29 -15.26 -17.79 7.32
C ASN A 29 -14.78 -16.38 7.68
N ALA A 30 -14.10 -16.18 8.82
CA ALA A 30 -13.58 -14.87 9.21
C ALA A 30 -12.29 -14.52 8.46
N ALA A 31 -11.40 -15.50 8.25
CA ALA A 31 -10.20 -15.32 7.44
C ALA A 31 -10.55 -15.14 5.96
N ASP A 32 -11.51 -15.91 5.44
CA ASP A 32 -12.00 -15.81 4.07
C ASP A 32 -12.76 -14.51 3.83
N ALA A 33 -13.56 -14.04 4.79
CA ALA A 33 -14.16 -12.71 4.74
C ALA A 33 -13.10 -11.60 4.75
N GLN A 34 -12.08 -11.71 5.60
CA GLN A 34 -10.96 -10.76 5.63
C GLN A 34 -10.12 -10.81 4.34
N HIS A 35 -9.92 -11.98 3.73
CA HIS A 35 -9.22 -12.15 2.46
C HIS A 35 -10.04 -11.59 1.28
N LYS A 36 -11.37 -11.78 1.29
CA LYS A 36 -12.30 -11.21 0.30
C LYS A 36 -12.41 -9.68 0.45
N GLU A 37 -12.49 -9.17 1.67
CA GLU A 37 -12.52 -7.75 2.00
C GLU A 37 -11.18 -7.04 1.72
N LYS A 38 -10.06 -7.79 1.68
CA LYS A 38 -8.76 -7.29 1.18
C LYS A 38 -8.74 -7.14 -0.33
N ASN A 39 -9.45 -8.02 -1.05
CA ASN A 39 -9.52 -8.05 -2.51
C ASN A 39 -10.54 -7.03 -3.08
N ASP A 40 -11.55 -6.64 -2.30
CA ASP A 40 -12.53 -5.60 -2.67
C ASP A 40 -12.00 -4.15 -2.53
N ARG A 41 -10.73 -3.97 -2.12
CA ARG A 41 -10.12 -2.63 -1.99
C ARG A 41 -9.61 -2.15 -3.35
N MET A 42 -10.52 -1.73 -4.22
CA MET A 42 -10.14 -1.00 -5.43
C MET A 42 -9.49 0.33 -5.02
N LYS A 43 -8.21 0.48 -5.34
CA LYS A 43 -7.48 1.76 -5.23
C LYS A 43 -7.30 2.33 -6.64
N PRO A 44 -7.49 3.65 -6.84
CA PRO A 44 -7.21 4.28 -8.11
C PRO A 44 -5.73 4.17 -8.46
N ASP A 45 -5.41 4.29 -9.75
CA ASP A 45 -4.03 4.17 -10.23
C ASP A 45 -3.12 5.26 -9.63
N GLN A 46 -2.04 4.81 -8.99
CA GLN A 46 -1.08 5.64 -8.26
C GLN A 46 -0.31 6.61 -9.17
N ARG A 47 -0.34 6.39 -10.49
CA ARG A 47 0.30 7.29 -11.47
C ARG A 47 -0.34 8.67 -11.50
N TRP A 48 -1.61 8.80 -11.13
CA TRP A 48 -2.31 10.08 -11.08
C TRP A 48 -2.96 10.36 -9.73
N PHE A 49 -3.27 9.32 -8.94
CA PHE A 49 -3.91 9.48 -7.64
C PHE A 49 -2.91 9.36 -6.46
N PRO A 50 -2.90 10.30 -5.50
CA PRO A 50 -2.00 10.24 -4.34
C PRO A 50 -2.28 9.04 -3.40
N THR A 51 -1.29 8.68 -2.59
CA THR A 51 -1.39 7.55 -1.63
C THR A 51 -1.69 7.99 -0.19
N ASN A 52 -1.32 9.22 0.18
CA ASN A 52 -1.58 9.79 1.51
C ASN A 52 -2.97 10.41 1.57
N LEU A 53 -3.74 10.15 2.63
CA LEU A 53 -5.10 10.67 2.81
C LEU A 53 -5.22 12.20 2.69
N VAL A 54 -4.26 12.95 3.23
CA VAL A 54 -4.26 14.42 3.16
C VAL A 54 -4.05 14.89 1.72
N GLU A 55 -3.14 14.25 0.99
CA GLU A 55 -2.90 14.55 -0.42
C GLU A 55 -4.09 14.09 -1.29
N GLN A 56 -4.72 12.97 -0.96
CA GLN A 56 -5.94 12.48 -1.62
C GLN A 56 -7.07 13.48 -1.45
N ALA A 57 -7.28 14.02 -0.24
CA ALA A 57 -8.29 15.05 -0.01
C ALA A 57 -7.98 16.34 -0.78
N ALA A 58 -6.72 16.81 -0.78
CA ALA A 58 -6.33 17.99 -1.54
C ALA A 58 -6.53 17.80 -3.05
N TRP A 59 -6.15 16.64 -3.58
CA TRP A 59 -6.37 16.27 -4.98
C TRP A 59 -7.87 16.20 -5.30
N PHE A 60 -8.66 15.56 -4.43
CA PHE A 60 -10.08 15.31 -4.72
C PHE A 60 -10.93 16.58 -4.63
N ARG A 61 -10.54 17.54 -3.78
CA ARG A 61 -11.13 18.88 -3.76
C ARG A 61 -10.94 19.59 -5.11
N ASN A 62 -9.70 19.63 -5.62
CA ASN A 62 -9.41 20.23 -6.92
C ASN A 62 -10.17 19.50 -8.05
N PHE A 63 -10.14 18.16 -8.05
CA PHE A 63 -10.89 17.37 -9.02
C PHE A 63 -12.40 17.71 -8.99
N ALA A 64 -13.01 17.80 -7.81
CA ALA A 64 -14.44 18.08 -7.67
C ALA A 64 -14.80 19.49 -8.15
N GLU A 65 -14.00 20.50 -7.78
CA GLU A 65 -14.18 21.89 -8.23
C GLU A 65 -14.07 22.01 -9.76
N VAL A 66 -13.02 21.44 -10.36
CA VAL A 66 -12.82 21.48 -11.81
C VAL A 66 -13.89 20.66 -12.52
N PHE A 67 -14.20 19.46 -12.03
CA PHE A 67 -15.25 18.61 -12.61
C PHE A 67 -16.59 19.33 -12.63
N ALA A 68 -17.00 19.97 -11.52
CA ALA A 68 -18.25 20.73 -11.48
C ALA A 68 -18.29 21.85 -12.53
N SER A 69 -17.15 22.49 -12.83
CA SER A 69 -17.08 23.57 -13.83
C SER A 69 -17.19 23.09 -15.29
N ILE A 70 -16.80 21.85 -15.60
CA ILE A 70 -16.74 21.33 -16.98
C ILE A 70 -17.70 20.16 -17.26
N ALA A 71 -18.35 19.62 -16.22
CA ALA A 71 -19.13 18.39 -16.29
C ALA A 71 -20.28 18.49 -17.31
N LEU A 72 -21.02 19.60 -17.32
CA LEU A 72 -22.15 19.80 -18.24
C LEU A 72 -21.69 19.87 -19.71
N ASP A 73 -20.55 20.50 -19.98
CA ASP A 73 -19.95 20.55 -21.32
C ASP A 73 -19.51 19.16 -21.79
N LEU A 74 -19.02 18.34 -20.85
CA LEU A 74 -18.71 16.94 -21.05
C LEU A 74 -19.95 16.03 -21.02
N ARG A 75 -21.17 16.58 -21.04
CA ARG A 75 -22.45 15.83 -21.06
C ARG A 75 -22.73 14.97 -19.82
N PHE A 76 -22.14 15.32 -18.68
CA PHE A 76 -22.57 14.80 -17.37
C PHE A 76 -23.80 15.55 -16.88
N THR A 77 -24.53 14.96 -15.94
CA THR A 77 -25.74 15.51 -15.35
C THR A 77 -25.44 16.28 -14.07
N GLN A 78 -26.38 17.12 -13.62
CA GLN A 78 -26.27 17.77 -12.31
C GLN A 78 -26.15 16.73 -11.16
N ALA A 79 -26.85 15.61 -11.28
CA ALA A 79 -26.76 14.52 -10.30
C ALA A 79 -25.35 13.88 -10.23
N ASP A 80 -24.63 13.80 -11.36
CA ASP A 80 -23.24 13.34 -11.37
C ASP A 80 -22.33 14.33 -10.59
N ILE A 81 -22.56 15.63 -10.76
CA ILE A 81 -21.81 16.70 -10.07
C ILE A 81 -22.08 16.62 -8.56
N ASP A 82 -23.36 16.58 -8.17
CA ASP A 82 -23.78 16.54 -6.77
C ASP A 82 -23.21 15.30 -6.06
N SER A 83 -23.17 14.15 -6.76
CA SER A 83 -22.55 12.94 -6.23
C SER A 83 -21.05 13.09 -5.99
N VAL A 84 -20.32 13.78 -6.86
CA VAL A 84 -18.87 14.01 -6.69
C VAL A 84 -18.60 14.99 -5.56
N LEU A 85 -19.42 16.03 -5.42
CA LEU A 85 -19.31 16.99 -4.33
C LEU A 85 -19.58 16.33 -2.97
N ALA A 86 -20.63 15.51 -2.86
CA ALA A 86 -20.90 14.75 -1.64
C ALA A 86 -19.77 13.76 -1.29
N ASP A 87 -19.21 13.09 -2.29
CA ASP A 87 -18.05 12.20 -2.10
C ASP A 87 -16.82 12.98 -1.61
N ASN A 88 -16.59 14.19 -2.14
CA ASN A 88 -15.51 15.06 -1.70
C ASN A 88 -15.69 15.50 -0.24
N GLU A 89 -16.89 15.90 0.18
CA GLU A 89 -17.18 16.30 1.57
C GLU A 89 -16.79 15.20 2.57
N VAL A 90 -17.14 13.94 2.28
CA VAL A 90 -16.76 12.78 3.10
C VAL A 90 -15.25 12.61 3.17
N VAL A 91 -14.55 12.75 2.04
CA VAL A 91 -13.09 12.62 2.01
C VAL A 91 -12.40 13.77 2.76
N GLN A 92 -12.91 15.00 2.65
CA GLN A 92 -12.40 16.14 3.42
C GLN A 92 -12.60 15.93 4.92
N PHE A 93 -13.82 15.52 5.32
CA PHE A 93 -14.15 15.21 6.71
C PHE A 93 -13.19 14.17 7.27
N LEU A 94 -13.04 13.02 6.60
CA LEU A 94 -12.15 11.95 7.08
C LEU A 94 -10.68 12.39 7.17
N ALA A 95 -10.17 13.19 6.23
CA ALA A 95 -8.79 13.66 6.27
C ALA A 95 -8.53 14.59 7.48
N ARG A 96 -9.46 15.49 7.78
CA ARG A 96 -9.38 16.43 8.90
C ARG A 96 -9.61 15.72 10.24
N ASP A 97 -10.72 15.00 10.37
CA ASP A 97 -11.20 14.45 11.63
C ASP A 97 -10.35 13.29 12.15
N VAL A 98 -9.84 12.41 11.26
CA VAL A 98 -8.90 11.36 11.68
C VAL A 98 -7.63 11.97 12.29
N THR A 99 -7.17 13.09 11.73
CA THR A 99 -5.98 13.78 12.23
C THR A 99 -6.27 14.46 13.57
N ALA A 100 -7.39 15.16 13.69
CA ALA A 100 -7.84 15.80 14.93
C ALA A 100 -8.01 14.79 16.07
N MET A 101 -8.66 13.65 15.79
CA MET A 101 -8.87 12.59 16.78
C MET A 101 -7.57 11.95 17.26
N ARG A 102 -6.58 11.76 16.36
CA ARG A 102 -5.25 11.28 16.77
C ARG A 102 -4.53 12.28 17.68
N MET A 103 -4.68 13.58 17.45
CA MET A 103 -4.12 14.59 18.34
C MET A 103 -4.82 14.60 19.70
N TYR A 104 -6.14 14.50 19.71
CA TYR A 104 -6.93 14.41 20.93
C TYR A 104 -6.57 13.17 21.77
N GLU A 105 -6.44 12.00 21.14
CA GLU A 105 -5.99 10.77 21.82
C GLU A 105 -4.62 10.95 22.48
N ARG A 106 -3.67 11.60 21.79
CA ARG A 106 -2.34 11.88 22.35
C ARG A 106 -2.44 12.83 23.55
N ALA A 107 -3.29 13.85 23.46
CA ALA A 107 -3.53 14.79 24.56
C ALA A 107 -4.13 14.08 25.78
N LEU A 108 -5.14 13.23 25.59
CA LEU A 108 -5.74 12.43 26.68
C LEU A 108 -4.72 11.51 27.34
N ARG A 109 -3.88 10.82 26.57
CA ARG A 109 -2.80 9.98 27.13
C ARG A 109 -1.78 10.80 27.91
N ALA A 110 -1.46 12.01 27.45
CA ALA A 110 -0.56 12.92 28.18
C ALA A 110 -1.18 13.39 29.49
N PHE A 111 -2.45 13.79 29.46
CA PHE A 111 -3.22 14.17 30.64
C PHE A 111 -3.31 13.02 31.65
N GLN A 112 -3.65 11.81 31.20
CA GLN A 112 -3.70 10.60 32.04
C GLN A 112 -2.35 10.35 32.74
N ARG A 113 -1.24 10.42 32.00
CA ARG A 113 0.11 10.24 32.58
C ARG A 113 0.41 11.30 33.64
N SER A 114 0.04 12.55 33.37
CA SER A 114 0.21 13.65 34.33
C SER A 114 -0.60 13.42 35.60
N MET A 115 -1.83 12.92 35.49
CA MET A 115 -2.71 12.71 36.65
C MET A 115 -2.29 11.52 37.51
N PHE A 116 -1.85 10.42 36.89
CA PHE A 116 -1.54 9.18 37.62
C PHE A 116 -0.08 9.08 38.07
N TYR A 117 0.85 9.66 37.31
CA TYR A 117 2.29 9.51 37.54
C TYR A 117 3.00 10.85 37.71
N GLY A 118 2.27 11.97 37.72
CA GLY A 118 2.82 13.29 37.97
C GLY A 118 3.35 13.44 39.39
N ARG A 119 4.37 14.29 39.57
CA ARG A 119 4.90 14.63 40.90
C ARG A 119 3.81 15.31 41.73
N ASN A 120 3.62 14.87 42.97
CA ASN A 120 2.69 15.50 43.89
C ASN A 120 3.04 17.00 44.08
N GLY A 121 2.02 17.87 44.05
CA GLY A 121 2.17 19.33 44.08
C GLY A 121 2.57 19.99 42.75
N ALA A 122 2.77 19.22 41.66
CA ALA A 122 2.93 19.80 40.33
C ALA A 122 1.59 20.39 39.83
N ARG A 123 1.67 21.41 38.97
CA ARG A 123 0.49 22.02 38.34
C ARG A 123 -0.27 20.95 37.53
N VAL A 124 -1.56 20.81 37.79
CA VAL A 124 -2.46 19.94 37.03
C VAL A 124 -2.62 20.49 35.61
N ALA A 125 -2.37 19.64 34.61
CA ALA A 125 -2.63 19.97 33.22
C ALA A 125 -4.14 20.19 33.01
N GLU A 126 -4.52 21.02 32.04
CA GLU A 126 -5.93 21.19 31.69
C GLU A 126 -6.48 19.91 31.03
N PHE A 127 -7.75 19.61 31.27
CA PHE A 127 -8.41 18.48 30.61
C PHE A 127 -8.51 18.78 29.09
N PRO A 128 -8.03 17.88 28.21
CA PRO A 128 -8.08 18.13 26.78
C PRO A 128 -9.51 18.29 26.27
N ALA A 129 -9.77 19.32 25.47
CA ALA A 129 -11.05 19.50 24.80
C ALA A 129 -11.19 18.53 23.63
N ALA A 130 -12.36 17.88 23.52
CA ALA A 130 -12.67 17.06 22.35
C ALA A 130 -12.81 17.94 21.11
N PRO A 131 -12.29 17.51 19.94
CA PRO A 131 -12.48 18.25 18.71
C PRO A 131 -13.95 18.21 18.30
N GLU A 132 -14.47 19.36 17.87
CA GLU A 132 -15.80 19.46 17.28
C GLU A 132 -15.85 18.69 15.96
N GLN A 133 -16.95 17.95 15.74
CA GLN A 133 -17.15 17.15 14.55
C GLN A 133 -18.43 17.57 13.86
N ASP A 134 -18.33 17.80 12.55
CA ASP A 134 -19.47 18.08 11.69
C ASP A 134 -19.47 17.06 10.53
N PRO A 135 -20.11 15.89 10.73
CA PRO A 135 -20.10 14.82 9.74
C PRO A 135 -20.98 15.17 8.54
N PRO A 136 -20.50 14.95 7.30
CA PRO A 136 -21.29 15.19 6.10
C PRO A 136 -22.38 14.15 5.91
N LEU A 137 -23.26 14.39 4.92
CA LEU A 137 -24.28 13.44 4.53
C LEU A 137 -23.67 12.10 4.10
N MET A 138 -24.33 11.01 4.46
CA MET A 138 -23.83 9.68 4.18
C MET A 138 -23.95 9.36 2.68
N VAL A 139 -22.81 9.04 2.06
CA VAL A 139 -22.74 8.61 0.65
C VAL A 139 -22.58 7.10 0.53
N ASN A 140 -22.79 6.58 -0.68
CA ASN A 140 -22.58 5.16 -0.98
C ASN A 140 -21.11 4.74 -0.73
N ARG A 141 -20.88 3.46 -0.41
CA ARG A 141 -19.52 2.92 -0.22
C ARG A 141 -18.75 2.83 -1.54
N GLY A 142 -17.42 2.82 -1.47
CA GLY A 142 -16.56 2.68 -2.66
C GLY A 142 -16.35 3.99 -3.42
N ILE A 143 -16.17 5.11 -2.70
CA ILE A 143 -15.91 6.44 -3.28
C ILE A 143 -14.79 6.38 -4.34
N PHE A 144 -13.67 5.75 -4.02
CA PHE A 144 -12.53 5.68 -4.94
C PHE A 144 -12.76 4.74 -6.14
N GLU A 145 -13.59 3.71 -5.99
CA GLU A 145 -14.00 2.87 -7.12
C GLU A 145 -14.93 3.64 -8.07
N ARG A 146 -15.87 4.41 -7.52
CA ARG A 146 -16.72 5.31 -8.30
C ARG A 146 -15.89 6.36 -9.02
N LEU A 147 -14.91 6.95 -8.33
CA LEU A 147 -13.97 7.91 -8.91
C LEU A 147 -13.21 7.28 -10.09
N GLU A 148 -12.64 6.09 -9.92
CA GLU A 148 -11.93 5.39 -11.00
C GLU A 148 -12.84 5.15 -12.22
N ARG A 149 -14.09 4.71 -11.99
CA ARG A 149 -15.08 4.54 -13.08
C ARG A 149 -15.44 5.87 -13.75
N LEU A 150 -15.60 6.94 -12.98
CA LEU A 150 -15.87 8.28 -13.49
C LEU A 150 -14.71 8.77 -14.36
N VAL A 151 -13.46 8.63 -13.89
CA VAL A 151 -12.26 9.02 -14.66
C VAL A 151 -12.17 8.26 -15.97
N ARG A 152 -12.47 6.95 -15.98
CA ARG A 152 -12.55 6.17 -17.22
C ARG A 152 -13.61 6.70 -18.17
N ARG A 153 -14.81 7.01 -17.66
CA ARG A 153 -15.90 7.60 -18.46
C ARG A 153 -15.50 8.96 -19.03
N ILE A 154 -14.91 9.84 -18.23
CA ILE A 154 -14.41 11.15 -18.67
C ILE A 154 -13.44 11.00 -19.84
N ARG A 155 -12.47 10.09 -19.75
CA ARG A 155 -11.47 9.84 -20.81
C ARG A 155 -12.08 9.34 -22.13
N THR A 156 -13.27 8.75 -22.08
CA THR A 156 -13.99 8.27 -23.28
C THR A 156 -14.96 9.29 -23.87
N MET A 157 -15.16 10.45 -23.22
CA MET A 157 -16.11 11.45 -23.72
C MET A 157 -15.56 12.18 -24.95
N PRO A 158 -16.40 12.51 -25.95
CA PRO A 158 -15.97 13.24 -27.14
C PRO A 158 -15.34 14.61 -26.86
N GLY A 159 -15.71 15.27 -25.76
CA GLY A 159 -15.14 16.56 -25.34
C GLY A 159 -13.83 16.45 -24.55
N TYR A 160 -13.33 15.23 -24.30
CA TYR A 160 -12.10 15.04 -23.54
C TYR A 160 -10.87 15.45 -24.35
N THR A 161 -10.04 16.29 -23.74
CA THR A 161 -8.75 16.71 -24.27
C THR A 161 -7.66 16.50 -23.21
N PRO A 162 -6.38 16.40 -23.60
CA PRO A 162 -5.29 16.37 -22.63
C PRO A 162 -5.31 17.58 -21.68
N SER A 163 -5.66 18.77 -22.14
CA SER A 163 -5.80 19.95 -21.26
C SER A 163 -6.91 19.75 -20.21
N VAL A 164 -8.05 19.17 -20.59
CA VAL A 164 -9.11 18.80 -19.63
C VAL A 164 -8.59 17.79 -18.61
N GLY A 165 -7.86 16.76 -19.07
CA GLY A 165 -7.23 15.78 -18.19
C GLY A 165 -6.19 16.38 -17.23
N ALA A 166 -5.42 17.36 -17.69
CA ALA A 166 -4.44 18.09 -16.89
C ALA A 166 -5.12 18.89 -15.79
N ASN A 167 -6.17 19.64 -16.14
CA ASN A 167 -6.93 20.46 -15.19
C ASN A 167 -7.60 19.60 -14.12
N LEU A 168 -8.16 18.45 -14.51
CA LEU A 168 -8.74 17.47 -13.58
C LEU A 168 -7.67 16.72 -12.76
N GLY A 169 -6.38 16.84 -13.07
CA GLY A 169 -5.33 16.08 -12.39
C GLY A 169 -5.37 14.57 -12.63
N ILE A 170 -6.02 14.12 -13.72
CA ILE A 170 -6.20 12.71 -14.08
C ILE A 170 -5.26 12.27 -15.20
N ILE A 171 -4.40 13.15 -15.70
CA ILE A 171 -3.28 12.72 -16.54
C ILE A 171 -2.33 11.90 -15.66
N PRO A 172 -2.02 10.65 -16.04
CA PRO A 172 -0.94 9.91 -15.43
C PRO A 172 0.28 10.81 -15.43
N ARG A 173 0.90 11.02 -14.26
CA ARG A 173 2.23 11.59 -14.23
C ARG A 173 3.04 10.68 -15.14
N ASN A 174 3.44 11.19 -16.30
CA ASN A 174 4.63 10.70 -16.93
C ASN A 174 5.66 10.92 -15.83
N GLU A 175 5.94 9.87 -15.04
CA GLU A 175 7.23 9.80 -14.41
C GLU A 175 8.15 10.09 -15.57
N LYS A 176 8.79 11.26 -15.56
CA LYS A 176 10.09 11.37 -16.20
C LYS A 176 10.75 10.10 -15.72
N LEU A 177 10.92 9.13 -16.64
CA LEU A 177 11.98 8.15 -16.52
C LEU A 177 13.10 8.99 -15.90
N PRO A 178 13.59 8.65 -14.70
CA PRO A 178 14.72 9.37 -14.13
C PRO A 178 15.79 9.57 -15.21
N GLU A 179 16.87 10.27 -14.96
CA GLU A 179 18.08 9.98 -15.75
C GLU A 179 18.50 8.52 -15.49
N LEU A 180 17.69 7.54 -15.91
CA LEU A 180 17.80 6.13 -15.67
C LEU A 180 19.14 5.74 -16.22
N ALA A 181 19.42 6.15 -17.47
CA ALA A 181 20.70 5.96 -18.15
C ALA A 181 21.91 6.32 -17.27
N ALA A 182 21.83 7.38 -16.44
CA ALA A 182 22.93 7.84 -15.58
C ALA A 182 22.85 7.35 -14.13
N PHE A 183 21.79 6.64 -13.72
CA PHE A 183 21.68 6.12 -12.36
C PHE A 183 22.70 5.00 -12.12
N VAL A 184 23.58 5.19 -11.12
CA VAL A 184 24.56 4.20 -10.68
C VAL A 184 24.10 3.60 -9.35
N PRO A 185 23.70 2.31 -9.31
CA PRO A 185 23.23 1.68 -8.09
C PRO A 185 24.37 1.41 -7.10
N ARG A 186 24.08 1.53 -5.80
CA ARG A 186 24.98 1.10 -4.71
C ARG A 186 24.46 -0.19 -4.08
N PHE A 187 25.34 -1.13 -3.80
CA PHE A 187 24.99 -2.39 -3.16
C PHE A 187 26.01 -2.81 -2.11
N ARG A 188 25.65 -3.82 -1.33
CA ARG A 188 26.56 -4.52 -0.42
C ARG A 188 26.38 -6.01 -0.61
N ILE A 189 27.50 -6.72 -0.51
CA ILE A 189 27.52 -8.18 -0.42
C ILE A 189 27.49 -8.57 1.07
N ILE A 190 26.58 -9.46 1.43
CA ILE A 190 26.45 -10.02 2.76
C ILE A 190 26.80 -11.51 2.64
N PRO A 191 27.77 -12.02 3.42
CA PRO A 191 28.10 -13.45 3.42
C PRO A 191 26.87 -14.28 3.79
N SER A 192 26.55 -15.31 2.99
CA SER A 192 25.54 -16.27 3.41
C SER A 192 26.13 -17.20 4.46
N GLN A 193 25.42 -17.35 5.58
CA GLN A 193 25.77 -18.33 6.61
C GLN A 193 25.00 -19.64 6.46
N SER A 194 24.08 -19.70 5.49
CA SER A 194 23.10 -20.78 5.39
C SER A 194 23.38 -21.78 4.28
N ARG A 195 24.20 -21.40 3.29
CA ARG A 195 24.49 -22.23 2.12
C ARG A 195 25.95 -22.05 1.67
N PRO A 196 26.60 -23.13 1.22
CA PRO A 196 27.95 -23.06 0.67
C PRO A 196 27.92 -22.36 -0.69
N TYR A 197 29.02 -21.69 -1.04
CA TYR A 197 29.18 -20.97 -2.31
C TYR A 197 28.07 -19.96 -2.63
N SER A 198 27.49 -19.34 -1.61
CA SER A 198 26.46 -18.31 -1.78
C SER A 198 26.76 -17.01 -1.04
N PHE A 199 26.13 -15.95 -1.52
CA PHE A 199 26.17 -14.63 -0.91
C PHE A 199 24.84 -13.91 -1.16
N GLU A 200 24.46 -13.03 -0.25
CA GLU A 200 23.29 -12.16 -0.44
C GLU A 200 23.75 -10.80 -0.99
N VAL A 201 23.06 -10.32 -2.02
CA VAL A 201 23.22 -8.97 -2.52
C VAL A 201 22.09 -8.11 -2.01
N LYS A 202 22.42 -7.00 -1.37
CA LYS A 202 21.44 -6.04 -0.85
C LYS A 202 21.65 -4.67 -1.44
N THR A 203 20.57 -4.05 -1.90
CA THR A 203 20.55 -2.68 -2.45
C THR A 203 19.29 -1.94 -2.02
N THR A 204 19.28 -0.63 -2.19
CA THR A 204 18.06 0.18 -2.05
C THR A 204 17.42 0.32 -3.43
N ARG A 205 16.30 -0.39 -3.62
CA ARG A 205 15.60 -0.46 -4.89
C ARG A 205 14.99 0.86 -5.35
N GLY A 206 14.65 1.77 -4.43
CA GLY A 206 14.06 3.06 -4.79
C GLY A 206 12.79 2.90 -5.64
N LYS A 207 12.80 3.49 -6.85
CA LYS A 207 11.68 3.47 -7.82
C LYS A 207 11.73 2.32 -8.83
N PHE A 208 12.74 1.45 -8.76
CA PHE A 208 12.93 0.37 -9.72
C PHE A 208 12.12 -0.87 -9.34
N ASP A 209 11.88 -1.76 -10.30
CA ASP A 209 11.13 -3.01 -10.04
C ASP A 209 12.04 -4.09 -9.47
N GLY A 210 13.33 -4.03 -9.76
CA GLY A 210 14.34 -4.96 -9.25
C GLY A 210 15.74 -4.59 -9.70
N PHE A 211 16.65 -5.56 -9.59
CA PHE A 211 18.00 -5.44 -10.09
C PHE A 211 18.52 -6.78 -10.64
N ILE A 212 19.35 -6.69 -11.67
CA ILE A 212 20.08 -7.80 -12.27
C ILE A 212 21.45 -7.85 -11.61
N VAL A 213 21.87 -9.06 -11.24
CA VAL A 213 23.20 -9.31 -10.71
C VAL A 213 24.04 -10.03 -11.76
N GLU A 214 25.23 -9.51 -11.99
CA GLU A 214 26.23 -10.14 -12.84
C GLU A 214 27.48 -10.42 -12.01
N HIS A 215 28.15 -11.54 -12.31
CA HIS A 215 29.43 -11.89 -11.73
C HIS A 215 30.44 -12.24 -12.81
N ARG A 216 31.71 -12.10 -12.48
CA ARG A 216 32.83 -12.67 -13.24
C ARG A 216 33.82 -13.30 -12.30
N ARG A 217 34.49 -14.35 -12.77
CA ARG A 217 35.45 -15.12 -11.98
C ARG A 217 36.85 -14.53 -12.13
N GLY A 218 37.51 -14.24 -11.01
CA GLY A 218 38.91 -13.82 -10.97
C GLY A 218 39.31 -12.81 -12.05
N ALA A 219 40.24 -13.23 -12.92
CA ALA A 219 40.80 -12.46 -14.02
C ALA A 219 40.02 -12.57 -15.35
N SER A 220 38.86 -13.24 -15.37
CA SER A 220 38.01 -13.33 -16.56
C SER A 220 37.55 -11.93 -17.01
N HIS A 221 37.42 -11.75 -18.32
CA HIS A 221 36.91 -10.52 -18.92
C HIS A 221 35.40 -10.57 -19.19
N GLU A 222 34.78 -11.75 -19.10
CA GLU A 222 33.36 -11.95 -19.39
C GLU A 222 32.51 -11.86 -18.14
N TRP A 223 31.40 -11.11 -18.23
CA TRP A 223 30.40 -10.99 -17.18
C TRP A 223 29.24 -11.93 -17.47
N GLU A 224 28.89 -12.76 -16.48
CA GLU A 224 27.78 -13.69 -16.55
C GLU A 224 26.61 -13.17 -15.70
N ARG A 225 25.39 -13.28 -16.23
CA ARG A 225 24.18 -12.93 -15.47
C ARG A 225 23.87 -14.05 -14.48
N ALA A 226 23.90 -13.72 -13.19
CA ALA A 226 23.54 -14.65 -12.14
C ALA A 226 22.03 -14.81 -12.03
N THR A 227 21.31 -13.69 -11.81
CA THR A 227 19.86 -13.68 -11.62
C THR A 227 19.27 -12.28 -11.71
N LEU A 228 17.94 -12.19 -11.75
CA LEU A 228 17.17 -10.96 -11.53
C LEU A 228 16.41 -11.07 -10.21
N ILE A 229 16.50 -10.02 -9.40
CA ILE A 229 15.92 -9.95 -8.07
C ILE A 229 14.88 -8.83 -8.06
N ALA A 230 13.60 -9.19 -7.93
CA ALA A 230 12.50 -8.22 -7.83
C ALA A 230 12.40 -7.54 -6.43
N GLY A 231 13.15 -8.05 -5.45
CA GLY A 231 13.23 -7.52 -4.10
C GLY A 231 14.32 -6.45 -3.91
N SER A 232 14.55 -6.06 -2.65
CA SER A 232 15.71 -5.21 -2.27
C SER A 232 16.93 -6.03 -1.84
N SER A 233 16.77 -7.34 -1.73
CA SER A 233 17.87 -8.28 -1.56
C SER A 233 17.52 -9.65 -2.12
N GLY A 234 18.55 -10.47 -2.34
CA GLY A 234 18.38 -11.86 -2.70
C GLY A 234 19.69 -12.62 -2.59
N GLU A 235 19.56 -13.91 -2.25
CA GLU A 235 20.67 -14.84 -2.16
C GLU A 235 21.01 -15.36 -3.56
N ILE A 236 22.32 -15.42 -3.83
CA ILE A 236 22.89 -15.85 -5.10
C ILE A 236 23.82 -17.00 -4.79
N ARG A 237 23.60 -18.10 -5.50
CA ARG A 237 24.47 -19.28 -5.46
C ARG A 237 25.24 -19.34 -6.76
N VAL A 238 26.55 -19.50 -6.66
CA VAL A 238 27.44 -19.64 -7.80
C VAL A 238 28.17 -20.96 -7.63
N GLU A 239 28.01 -21.89 -8.57
CA GLU A 239 28.73 -23.17 -8.50
C GLU A 239 30.25 -22.92 -8.69
N PRO A 240 31.10 -23.49 -7.83
CA PRO A 240 32.56 -23.33 -7.94
C PRO A 240 33.09 -24.13 -9.14
N LEU A 241 34.16 -23.63 -9.77
CA LEU A 241 34.84 -24.38 -10.84
C LEU A 241 35.54 -25.64 -10.31
N VAL A 242 36.10 -25.54 -9.10
CA VAL A 242 36.75 -26.65 -8.40
C VAL A 242 36.10 -26.78 -7.04
N TYR A 243 35.46 -27.92 -6.79
CA TYR A 243 34.79 -28.16 -5.52
C TYR A 243 35.78 -28.16 -4.35
N GLY A 244 35.37 -27.59 -3.22
CA GLY A 244 36.17 -27.51 -2.00
C GLY A 244 37.20 -26.38 -1.97
N HIS A 245 37.30 -25.57 -3.03
CA HIS A 245 38.26 -24.47 -3.12
C HIS A 245 37.54 -23.11 -3.08
N PRO A 246 38.08 -22.13 -2.33
CA PRO A 246 37.54 -20.78 -2.36
C PRO A 246 37.81 -20.15 -3.72
N GLU A 247 36.83 -19.38 -4.22
CA GLU A 247 36.91 -18.73 -5.53
C GLU A 247 36.57 -17.25 -5.41
N MET A 248 37.39 -16.39 -6.03
CA MET A 248 37.15 -14.95 -6.06
C MET A 248 36.22 -14.58 -7.21
N LEU A 249 35.14 -13.89 -6.88
CA LEU A 249 34.18 -13.30 -7.80
C LEU A 249 34.27 -11.78 -7.75
N ASN A 250 34.11 -11.14 -8.91
CA ASN A 250 33.76 -9.73 -8.98
C ASN A 250 32.28 -9.64 -9.32
N VAL A 251 31.52 -8.87 -8.54
CA VAL A 251 30.07 -8.73 -8.67
C VAL A 251 29.74 -7.29 -9.02
N ARG A 252 28.77 -7.10 -9.91
CA ARG A 252 28.16 -5.80 -10.19
C ARG A 252 26.65 -5.95 -10.35
N ILE A 253 25.91 -4.87 -10.17
CA ILE A 253 24.47 -4.85 -10.37
C ILE A 253 24.03 -3.76 -11.34
N ARG A 254 22.85 -3.96 -11.93
CA ARG A 254 22.15 -2.97 -12.75
C ARG A 254 20.67 -3.00 -12.41
N MET A 255 20.02 -1.85 -12.37
CA MET A 255 18.59 -1.79 -12.03
C MET A 255 17.72 -2.28 -13.19
N CYS A 256 16.48 -2.69 -12.90
CA CYS A 256 15.50 -3.04 -13.93
C CYS A 256 14.12 -2.39 -13.69
N LEU A 257 13.44 -2.10 -14.79
CA LEU A 257 12.01 -1.77 -14.83
C LEU A 257 11.33 -2.86 -15.64
N GLY A 258 10.39 -3.59 -15.04
CA GLY A 258 9.93 -4.86 -15.55
C GLY A 258 11.10 -5.82 -15.82
N ASN A 259 11.22 -6.27 -17.08
CA ASN A 259 12.28 -7.17 -17.54
C ASN A 259 13.47 -6.43 -18.18
N ASP A 260 13.37 -5.11 -18.33
CA ASP A 260 14.35 -4.33 -19.07
C ASP A 260 15.42 -3.77 -18.12
N ALA A 261 16.69 -3.99 -18.48
CA ALA A 261 17.82 -3.44 -17.75
C ALA A 261 17.92 -1.93 -18.00
N VAL A 262 17.95 -1.15 -16.93
CA VAL A 262 17.99 0.31 -17.00
C VAL A 262 19.17 0.88 -16.21
N GLY A 263 19.73 1.96 -16.75
CA GLY A 263 20.82 2.72 -16.14
C GLY A 263 22.21 2.15 -16.27
N SER A 264 23.12 2.68 -15.45
CA SER A 264 24.52 2.29 -15.46
C SER A 264 24.76 1.12 -14.51
N TYR A 265 25.83 0.37 -14.76
CA TYR A 265 26.30 -0.63 -13.80
C TYR A 265 26.79 0.05 -12.52
N SER A 266 26.65 -0.62 -11.38
CA SER A 266 27.34 -0.24 -10.16
C SER A 266 28.86 -0.35 -10.33
N ASP A 267 29.59 0.27 -9.41
CA ASP A 267 30.98 -0.14 -9.14
C ASP A 267 31.03 -1.64 -8.84
N GLN A 268 32.12 -2.31 -9.20
CA GLN A 268 32.30 -3.73 -8.90
C GLN A 268 32.78 -3.95 -7.45
N GLN A 269 32.33 -5.03 -6.82
CA GLN A 269 32.84 -5.49 -5.52
C GLN A 269 33.39 -6.90 -5.65
N SER A 270 34.58 -7.14 -5.09
CA SER A 270 35.18 -8.47 -5.04
C SER A 270 34.71 -9.22 -3.81
N TYR A 271 34.40 -10.50 -3.97
CA TYR A 271 33.96 -11.39 -2.89
C TYR A 271 34.52 -12.80 -3.10
N ILE A 272 34.86 -13.49 -2.02
CA ILE A 272 35.36 -14.86 -2.07
C ILE A 272 34.22 -15.79 -1.65
N ILE A 273 33.78 -16.65 -2.57
CA ILE A 273 32.88 -17.75 -2.23
C ILE A 273 33.71 -18.89 -1.64
N SER A 274 33.18 -19.53 -0.61
CA SER A 274 33.84 -20.61 0.12
C SER A 274 32.91 -21.83 0.26
N PRO A 275 33.49 -23.02 0.48
CA PRO A 275 32.74 -24.24 0.80
C PRO A 275 31.89 -24.13 2.06
#